data_AF-A0A8X7CLE0-F1
#
_entry.id   AF-A0A8X7CLE0-F1
#
_cell.length_a   1.000
_cell.length_b   1.000
_cell.length_c   1.000
_cell.angle_alpha   90.00
_cell.angle_beta   90.00
_cell.angle_gamma   90.00
#
_symmetry.space_group_name_H-M   'P 1'
#
loop_
_entity.id
_entity.type
_entity.pdbx_description
1 polymer ?
#
loop_
_entity_poly.entity_id
_entity_poly.type
_entity_poly.pdbx_seq_one_letter_code
_entity_poly.pdbx_strand_id
1 'polypeptide(L)'
;MKSRLLFGFYQNFLHQQNRVVNLNIQKGFKTEMSFKTKSVHCYKKLFPWKDSSELAEHLASTIAYNKALNKPFGIQIHLDETDTPRGKQRFVIPTLPNCDLTIEETLDDLKEHLNVPNLTILKSTEKYSSGIVLLSTNENTTASVKKSFNRAKFNKIPNLIHWALTLGCPGANYKKEKKLG
;
A
#
# COMPACT_ATOMS: atom_id res chain seq x y z
N MET A 1 -27.61 -15.51 -5.17
CA MET A 1 -26.67 -15.45 -6.33
C MET A 1 -25.34 -14.70 -6.07
N LYS A 2 -25.23 -13.76 -5.11
CA LYS A 2 -24.00 -12.98 -4.87
C LYS A 2 -22.81 -13.72 -4.24
N SER A 3 -22.96 -14.93 -3.70
CA SER A 3 -21.87 -15.61 -2.96
C SER A 3 -20.96 -16.51 -3.83
N ARG A 4 -21.35 -16.82 -5.07
CA ARG A 4 -20.54 -17.68 -5.96
C ARG A 4 -19.35 -16.96 -6.60
N LEU A 5 -19.43 -15.64 -6.80
CA LEU A 5 -18.35 -14.86 -7.42
C LEU A 5 -17.14 -14.66 -6.50
N LEU A 6 -17.35 -14.45 -5.20
CA LEU A 6 -16.27 -14.30 -4.22
C LEU A 6 -15.45 -15.59 -4.02
N PHE A 7 -16.07 -16.76 -4.17
CA PHE A 7 -15.39 -18.06 -4.03
C PHE A 7 -14.50 -18.38 -5.25
N GLY A 8 -14.94 -17.98 -6.45
CA GLY A 8 -14.16 -18.17 -7.69
C GLY A 8 -12.87 -17.33 -7.73
N PHE A 9 -12.91 -16.10 -7.23
CA PHE A 9 -11.71 -15.26 -7.10
C PHE A 9 -10.70 -15.86 -6.11
N TYR A 10 -11.17 -16.44 -5.01
CA TYR A 10 -10.29 -17.04 -4.00
C TYR A 10 -9.55 -18.28 -4.51
N GLN A 11 -10.21 -19.12 -5.31
CA GLN A 11 -9.57 -20.32 -5.88
C GLN A 11 -8.57 -20.02 -7.00
N ASN A 12 -8.88 -19.09 -7.90
CA ASN A 12 -7.93 -18.66 -8.93
C ASN A 12 -6.72 -17.93 -8.34
N PHE A 13 -6.90 -17.20 -7.23
CA PHE A 13 -5.81 -16.55 -6.51
C PHE A 13 -4.88 -17.55 -5.80
N LEU A 14 -5.42 -18.58 -5.14
CA LEU A 14 -4.63 -19.65 -4.54
C LEU A 14 -3.85 -20.47 -5.59
N HIS A 15 -4.40 -20.66 -6.78
CA HIS A 15 -3.70 -21.35 -7.86
C HIS A 15 -2.52 -20.54 -8.41
N GLN A 16 -2.57 -19.21 -8.38
CA GLN A 16 -1.43 -18.34 -8.74
C GLN A 16 -0.37 -18.23 -7.63
N GLN A 17 -0.75 -18.33 -6.35
CA GLN A 17 0.18 -18.25 -5.21
C GLN A 17 1.21 -19.40 -5.16
N ASN A 18 0.93 -20.55 -5.80
CA ASN A 18 1.87 -21.67 -5.85
C ASN A 18 2.97 -21.53 -6.92
N ARG A 19 3.01 -20.43 -7.68
CA ARG A 19 4.19 -20.08 -8.47
C ARG A 19 5.23 -19.40 -7.57
N VAL A 20 5.95 -20.22 -6.81
CA VAL A 20 7.27 -19.82 -6.31
C VAL A 20 8.14 -19.58 -7.54
N VAL A 21 8.37 -18.31 -7.88
CA VAL A 21 9.44 -17.97 -8.82
C VAL A 21 10.73 -18.23 -8.06
N ASN A 22 11.24 -19.46 -8.18
CA ASN A 22 12.60 -19.80 -7.76
C ASN A 22 13.55 -19.04 -8.68
N LEU A 23 13.89 -17.81 -8.28
CA LEU A 23 15.09 -17.16 -8.77
C LEU A 23 16.25 -18.00 -8.20
N ASN A 24 16.73 -18.94 -9.00
CA ASN A 24 17.92 -19.73 -8.72
C ASN A 24 19.13 -18.78 -8.69
N ILE A 25 19.30 -18.07 -7.58
CA ILE A 25 20.48 -17.26 -7.32
C ILE A 25 21.58 -18.28 -6.98
N GLN A 26 22.32 -18.65 -8.02
CA GLN A 26 23.49 -19.51 -7.88
C GLN A 26 24.46 -18.86 -6.88
N LYS A 27 24.62 -19.51 -5.71
CA LYS A 27 25.67 -19.19 -4.74
C LYS A 27 27.00 -19.55 -5.37
N GLY A 28 27.65 -18.59 -6.02
CA GLY A 28 28.95 -18.86 -6.66
C GLY A 28 29.58 -17.74 -7.47
N PHE A 29 28.85 -16.69 -7.83
CA PHE A 29 29.48 -15.59 -8.55
C PHE A 29 29.96 -14.50 -7.59
N LYS A 30 31.29 -14.39 -7.44
CA LYS A 30 31.95 -13.10 -7.21
C LYS A 30 31.71 -12.23 -8.45
N THR A 31 30.50 -11.77 -8.66
CA THR A 31 30.24 -10.76 -9.67
C THR A 31 30.65 -9.44 -9.03
N GLU A 32 31.87 -8.98 -9.32
CA GLU A 32 32.11 -7.54 -9.33
C GLU A 32 31.21 -6.95 -10.41
N MET A 33 29.96 -6.66 -10.04
CA MET A 33 29.07 -5.88 -10.89
C MET A 33 29.58 -4.44 -10.86
N SER A 34 30.53 -4.15 -11.73
CA SER A 34 30.91 -2.81 -12.12
C SER A 34 29.73 -2.20 -12.91
N PHE A 35 28.69 -1.77 -12.20
CA PHE A 35 27.66 -0.90 -12.74
C PHE A 35 28.24 0.49 -12.95
N LYS A 36 29.08 0.67 -13.97
CA LYS A 36 29.43 2.00 -14.48
C LYS A 36 28.26 2.52 -15.33
N THR A 37 27.16 2.81 -14.66
CA THR A 37 26.14 3.71 -15.19
C THR A 37 26.23 4.98 -14.36
N LYS A 38 26.19 6.16 -14.98
CA LYS A 38 25.86 7.40 -14.29
C LYS A 38 24.43 7.24 -13.76
N SER A 39 24.26 6.49 -12.68
CA SER A 39 22.95 6.02 -12.25
C SER A 39 22.26 7.19 -11.57
N VAL A 40 21.35 7.80 -12.31
CA VAL A 40 20.30 8.59 -11.68
C VAL A 40 19.53 7.60 -10.82
N HIS A 41 19.82 7.62 -9.52
CA HIS A 41 19.18 6.76 -8.53
C HIS A 41 17.66 6.77 -8.72
N CYS A 42 17.01 5.60 -8.77
CA CYS A 42 15.60 5.47 -9.11
C CYS A 42 14.68 6.32 -8.23
N TYR A 43 15.12 6.64 -7.01
CA TYR A 43 14.36 7.46 -6.08
C TYR A 43 14.49 8.99 -6.28
N LYS A 44 15.34 9.47 -7.20
CA LYS A 44 15.51 10.92 -7.45
C LYS A 44 14.29 11.58 -8.10
N LYS A 45 13.42 10.81 -8.76
CA LYS A 45 12.21 11.28 -9.45
C LYS A 45 10.94 10.63 -8.88
N LEU A 46 10.90 10.38 -7.57
CA LEU A 46 9.76 9.72 -6.93
C LEU A 46 8.46 10.52 -7.01
N PHE A 47 8.56 11.85 -6.94
CA PHE A 47 7.43 12.75 -6.83
C PHE A 47 7.46 13.74 -8.00
N PRO A 48 6.85 13.41 -9.15
CA PRO A 48 6.84 14.29 -10.31
C PRO A 48 5.84 15.45 -10.18
N TRP A 49 4.93 15.41 -9.22
CA TRP A 49 3.85 16.38 -9.02
C TRP A 49 4.34 17.60 -8.25
N LYS A 50 3.85 18.78 -8.64
CA LYS A 50 4.19 20.05 -8.02
C LYS A 50 3.22 20.47 -6.93
N ASP A 51 1.96 20.10 -7.07
CA ASP A 51 0.87 20.49 -6.18
C ASP A 51 -0.13 19.34 -5.95
N SER A 52 -1.09 19.55 -5.05
CA SER A 52 -2.13 18.59 -4.70
C SER A 52 -3.04 18.24 -5.88
N SER A 53 -3.25 19.17 -6.81
CA SER A 53 -4.16 19.00 -7.94
C SER A 53 -3.55 18.06 -8.99
N GLU A 54 -2.28 18.25 -9.36
CA GLU A 54 -1.54 17.32 -10.23
C GLU A 54 -1.47 15.91 -9.61
N LEU A 55 -1.32 15.82 -8.28
CA LEU A 55 -1.37 14.54 -7.57
C LEU A 55 -2.78 13.93 -7.63
N ALA A 56 -3.83 14.72 -7.42
CA ALA A 56 -5.22 14.26 -7.49
C ALA A 56 -5.56 13.69 -8.87
N GLU A 57 -5.17 14.39 -9.95
CA GLU A 57 -5.33 13.94 -11.32
C GLU A 57 -4.60 12.61 -11.55
N HIS A 58 -3.36 12.51 -11.07
CA HIS A 58 -2.61 11.26 -11.14
C HIS A 58 -3.33 10.13 -10.39
N LEU A 59 -3.76 10.35 -9.14
CA LEU A 59 -4.45 9.34 -8.35
C LEU A 59 -5.77 8.91 -9.02
N ALA A 60 -6.53 9.85 -9.59
CA ALA A 60 -7.75 9.56 -10.34
C ALA A 60 -7.48 8.66 -11.55
N SER A 61 -6.36 8.88 -12.25
CA SER A 61 -5.94 8.02 -13.38
C SER A 61 -5.57 6.59 -12.96
N THR A 62 -5.26 6.36 -11.67
CA THR A 62 -4.83 5.06 -11.15
C THR A 62 -5.92 4.24 -10.46
N ILE A 63 -7.19 4.62 -10.62
CA ILE A 63 -8.31 3.91 -9.98
C ILE A 63 -8.38 2.48 -10.51
N ALA A 64 -8.06 1.53 -9.63
CA ALA A 64 -8.01 0.11 -9.97
C ALA A 64 -9.41 -0.52 -9.99
N TYR A 65 -10.29 -0.13 -9.07
CA TYR A 65 -11.63 -0.70 -8.94
C TYR A 65 -12.51 0.14 -8.02
N ASN A 66 -13.74 0.49 -8.44
CA ASN A 66 -14.82 1.07 -7.62
C ASN A 66 -14.36 1.83 -6.35
N LYS A 67 -13.69 2.97 -6.54
CA LYS A 67 -13.16 3.87 -5.47
C LYS A 67 -11.97 3.32 -4.67
N ALA A 68 -11.22 2.39 -5.25
CA ALA A 68 -9.90 1.97 -4.81
C ALA A 68 -8.84 2.54 -5.75
N LEU A 69 -7.88 3.27 -5.20
CA LEU A 69 -6.80 3.92 -5.96
C LEU A 69 -5.44 3.34 -5.59
N ASN A 70 -4.49 3.42 -6.52
CA ASN A 70 -3.12 2.99 -6.29
C ASN A 70 -2.31 4.14 -5.72
N LYS A 71 -2.08 4.11 -4.40
CA LYS A 71 -1.16 5.03 -3.75
C LYS A 71 0.29 4.76 -4.20
N PRO A 72 1.00 5.79 -4.68
CA PRO A 72 2.42 5.70 -4.96
C PRO A 72 3.24 5.63 -3.67
N PHE A 73 4.47 5.12 -3.79
CA PHE A 73 5.41 5.02 -2.68
C PHE A 73 5.85 6.41 -2.19
N GLY A 74 6.01 6.58 -0.88
CA GLY A 74 6.60 7.79 -0.28
C GLY A 74 5.62 8.90 0.07
N ILE A 75 4.38 8.85 -0.42
CA ILE A 75 3.31 9.82 -0.09
C ILE A 75 2.69 9.50 1.28
N GLN A 76 2.39 10.53 2.07
CA GLN A 76 1.69 10.41 3.34
C GLN A 76 0.17 10.46 3.16
N ILE A 77 -0.58 9.88 4.12
CA ILE A 77 -2.04 9.89 4.06
C ILE A 77 -2.58 11.15 4.69
N HIS A 78 -2.13 11.43 5.91
CA HIS A 78 -2.54 12.57 6.72
C HIS A 78 -1.30 13.41 7.01
N LEU A 79 -1.52 14.71 7.17
CA LEU A 79 -0.51 15.60 7.72
C LEU A 79 -0.43 15.32 9.23
N ASP A 80 0.72 14.86 9.72
CA ASP A 80 0.91 14.67 11.15
C ASP A 80 1.01 16.05 11.82
N GLU A 81 -0.10 16.59 12.34
CA GLU A 81 -0.14 17.91 13.01
C GLU A 81 0.50 17.93 14.41
N THR A 82 1.12 16.84 14.87
CA THR A 82 1.57 16.74 16.27
C THR A 82 3.08 16.51 16.40
N ASP A 83 3.78 17.60 16.73
CA ASP A 83 5.02 17.61 17.52
C ASP A 83 4.72 17.14 18.96
N THR A 84 4.10 15.96 19.11
CA THR A 84 4.00 15.37 20.44
C THR A 84 5.35 14.74 20.80
N PRO A 85 5.95 15.08 21.96
CA PRO A 85 7.27 14.57 22.37
C PRO A 85 7.30 13.05 22.66
N ARG A 86 6.18 12.35 22.42
CA ARG A 86 6.05 10.89 22.52
C ARG A 86 5.84 10.21 21.16
N GLY A 87 5.95 10.97 20.07
CA GLY A 87 5.90 10.44 18.71
C GLY A 87 7.07 9.49 18.48
N LYS A 88 6.75 8.22 18.20
CA LYS A 88 7.70 7.20 17.75
C LYS A 88 8.66 7.83 16.75
N GLN A 89 9.97 7.73 16.98
CA GLN A 89 11.00 8.23 16.07
C GLN A 89 10.57 7.97 14.63
N ARG A 90 10.30 9.04 13.88
CA ARG A 90 9.98 8.93 12.47
C ARG A 90 11.18 8.24 11.83
N PHE A 91 10.94 7.08 11.21
CA PHE A 91 11.96 6.42 10.42
C PHE A 91 12.20 7.31 9.18
N VAL A 92 13.11 8.26 9.32
CA VAL A 92 13.57 9.10 8.21
C VAL A 92 14.64 8.31 7.51
N ILE A 93 14.40 7.96 6.25
CA ILE A 93 15.40 7.35 5.39
C ILE A 93 16.19 8.50 4.76
N PRO A 94 17.43 8.79 5.20
CA PRO A 94 18.11 10.04 4.84
C PRO A 94 18.39 10.17 3.33
N THR A 95 18.34 9.07 2.60
CA THR A 95 18.65 9.00 1.16
C THR A 95 17.43 9.15 0.27
N LEU A 96 16.21 9.19 0.82
CA LEU A 96 14.98 9.36 0.06
C LEU A 96 14.51 10.82 0.11
N PRO A 97 14.08 11.41 -1.03
CA PRO A 97 13.40 12.69 -0.98
C PRO A 97 12.13 12.58 -0.12
N ASN A 98 11.76 13.68 0.52
CA ASN A 98 10.46 13.79 1.19
C ASN A 98 9.42 14.34 0.21
N CYS A 99 8.18 13.87 0.33
CA CYS A 99 7.03 14.45 -0.33
C CYS A 99 6.22 15.16 0.75
N ASP A 100 5.96 16.45 0.55
CA ASP A 100 5.18 17.26 1.50
C ASP A 100 3.67 17.16 1.19
N LEU A 101 3.30 16.72 -0.02
CA LEU A 101 1.91 16.46 -0.40
C LEU A 101 1.36 15.22 0.31
N THR A 102 0.09 15.30 0.72
CA THR A 102 -0.65 14.19 1.33
C THR A 102 -1.87 13.79 0.51
N ILE A 103 -2.34 12.54 0.67
CA ILE A 103 -3.56 12.09 -0.01
C ILE A 103 -4.80 12.80 0.53
N GLU A 104 -4.82 13.15 1.82
CA GLU A 104 -5.94 13.87 2.43
C GLU A 104 -6.19 15.23 1.79
N GLU A 105 -5.13 16.01 1.49
CA GLU A 105 -5.24 17.29 0.79
C GLU A 105 -5.81 17.14 -0.63
N THR A 106 -5.57 16.00 -1.29
CA THR A 106 -6.10 15.73 -2.64
C THR A 106 -7.56 15.30 -2.66
N LEU A 107 -8.20 15.08 -1.50
CA LEU A 107 -9.54 14.51 -1.47
C LEU A 107 -10.60 15.42 -2.08
N ASP A 108 -10.45 16.74 -1.99
CA ASP A 108 -11.41 17.68 -2.56
C ASP A 108 -11.34 17.68 -4.10
N ASP A 109 -10.15 17.80 -4.66
CA ASP A 109 -9.91 17.66 -6.11
C ASP A 109 -10.39 16.28 -6.62
N LEU A 110 -10.13 15.21 -5.87
CA LEU A 110 -10.61 13.87 -6.21
C LEU A 110 -12.14 13.75 -6.18
N LYS A 111 -12.85 14.47 -5.30
CA LYS A 111 -14.33 14.49 -5.28
C LYS A 111 -14.86 15.09 -6.57
N GLU A 112 -14.25 16.18 -7.03
CA GLU A 112 -14.62 16.86 -8.27
C GLU A 112 -14.38 15.95 -9.48
N HIS A 113 -13.19 15.34 -9.57
CA HIS A 113 -12.86 14.41 -10.65
C HIS A 113 -13.77 13.18 -10.70
N LEU A 114 -14.23 12.69 -9.55
CA LEU A 114 -15.11 11.52 -9.47
C LEU A 114 -16.60 11.88 -9.48
N ASN A 115 -16.94 13.17 -9.47
CA ASN A 115 -18.30 13.68 -9.36
C ASN A 115 -19.07 13.03 -8.19
N VAL A 116 -18.47 13.07 -7.00
CA VAL A 116 -19.06 12.50 -5.77
C VAL A 116 -19.17 13.56 -4.68
N PRO A 117 -20.25 13.58 -3.89
CA PRO A 117 -20.48 14.64 -2.92
C PRO A 117 -19.53 14.59 -1.72
N ASN A 118 -19.07 13.39 -1.36
CA ASN A 118 -18.19 13.17 -0.23
C ASN A 118 -17.26 12.00 -0.53
N LEU A 119 -16.04 12.08 -0.01
CA LEU A 119 -15.02 11.06 -0.19
C LEU A 119 -14.22 10.97 1.11
N THR A 120 -14.08 9.76 1.62
CA THR A 120 -13.41 9.48 2.89
C THR A 120 -12.46 8.32 2.72
N ILE A 121 -11.28 8.41 3.31
CA ILE A 121 -10.29 7.33 3.30
C ILE A 121 -10.73 6.28 4.33
N LEU A 122 -11.02 5.06 3.86
CA LEU A 122 -11.37 3.92 4.71
C LEU A 122 -10.14 3.25 5.28
N LYS A 123 -9.16 3.02 4.40
CA LYS A 123 -7.93 2.30 4.71
C LYS A 123 -6.87 2.66 3.69
N SER A 124 -5.64 2.76 4.15
CA SER A 124 -4.48 2.98 3.31
C SER A 124 -3.29 2.17 3.80
N THR A 125 -2.30 2.01 2.92
CA THR A 125 -0.93 1.60 3.25
C THR A 125 -0.13 2.74 3.89
N GLU A 126 0.97 2.38 4.55
CA GLU A 126 1.89 3.32 5.20
C GLU A 126 2.66 4.18 4.18
N LYS A 127 3.35 5.23 4.65
CA LYS A 127 4.12 6.18 3.81
C LYS A 127 5.07 5.46 2.85
N TYR A 128 5.93 4.59 3.39
CA TYR A 128 6.93 3.85 2.62
C TYR A 128 6.38 2.54 2.04
N SER A 129 5.11 2.55 1.64
CA SER A 129 4.47 1.44 0.94
C SER A 129 3.61 1.98 -0.19
N SER A 130 3.84 1.48 -1.40
CA SER A 130 2.85 1.59 -2.47
C SER A 130 1.71 0.61 -2.21
N GLY A 131 0.52 0.90 -2.72
CA GLY A 131 -0.57 -0.07 -2.66
C GLY A 131 -1.94 0.56 -2.72
N ILE A 132 -2.94 -0.18 -2.25
CA ILE A 132 -4.33 0.24 -2.39
C ILE A 132 -4.74 1.18 -1.27
N VAL A 133 -5.37 2.29 -1.66
CA VAL A 133 -6.19 3.12 -0.77
C VAL A 133 -7.64 2.84 -1.08
N LEU A 134 -8.38 2.47 -0.05
CA LEU A 134 -9.83 2.26 -0.12
C LEU A 134 -10.53 3.56 0.25
N LEU A 135 -11.41 4.03 -0.62
CA LEU A 135 -12.23 5.21 -0.39
C LEU A 135 -13.72 4.83 -0.24
N SER A 136 -14.47 5.71 0.40
CA SER A 136 -15.93 5.60 0.54
C SER A 136 -16.61 6.93 0.41
N THR A 137 -17.81 6.91 -0.17
CA THR A 137 -18.72 8.07 -0.27
C THR A 137 -19.94 7.91 0.62
N ASN A 138 -20.02 6.87 1.44
CA ASN A 138 -21.19 6.62 2.27
C ASN A 138 -20.76 6.17 3.66
N GLU A 139 -21.25 6.87 4.68
CA GLU A 139 -20.97 6.56 6.08
C GLU A 139 -21.41 5.14 6.46
N ASN A 140 -22.52 4.65 5.91
CA ASN A 140 -23.00 3.28 6.14
C ASN A 140 -22.02 2.24 5.57
N THR A 141 -21.47 2.49 4.37
CA THR A 141 -20.43 1.65 3.76
C THR A 141 -19.16 1.72 4.59
N THR A 142 -18.79 2.91 5.06
CA THR A 142 -17.63 3.13 5.93
C THR A 142 -17.74 2.34 7.23
N ALA A 143 -18.87 2.42 7.93
CA ALA A 143 -19.13 1.67 9.15
C ALA A 143 -19.11 0.15 8.92
N SER A 144 -19.71 -0.30 7.82
CA SER A 144 -19.77 -1.73 7.45
C SER A 144 -18.38 -2.31 7.13
N VAL A 145 -17.55 -1.56 6.40
CA VAL A 145 -16.18 -1.96 6.08
C VAL A 145 -15.32 -1.96 7.35
N LYS A 146 -15.42 -0.92 8.20
CA LYS A 146 -14.72 -0.89 9.50
C LYS A 146 -15.11 -2.07 10.39
N LYS A 147 -16.40 -2.39 10.51
CA LYS A 147 -16.90 -3.57 11.24
C LYS A 147 -16.32 -4.87 10.67
N SER A 148 -16.23 -4.98 9.35
CA SER A 148 -15.66 -6.16 8.68
C SER A 148 -14.16 -6.31 8.97
N PHE A 149 -13.39 -5.23 8.91
CA PHE A 149 -11.97 -5.25 9.30
C PHE A 149 -11.78 -5.64 10.77
N ASN A 150 -12.59 -5.09 11.67
CA ASN A 150 -12.54 -5.43 13.10
C ASN A 150 -12.86 -6.90 13.36
N ARG A 151 -13.89 -7.43 12.69
CA ARG A 151 -14.25 -8.85 12.76
C ARG A 151 -13.12 -9.75 12.23
N ALA A 152 -12.52 -9.38 11.10
CA ALA A 152 -11.39 -10.13 10.54
C ALA A 152 -10.19 -10.14 11.50
N LYS A 153 -9.87 -8.98 12.10
CA LYS A 153 -8.82 -8.85 13.11
C LYS A 153 -9.10 -9.73 14.34
N PHE A 154 -10.32 -9.70 14.87
CA PHE A 154 -10.73 -10.54 16.00
C PHE A 154 -10.61 -12.03 15.70
N ASN A 155 -11.01 -12.44 14.49
CA ASN A 155 -10.96 -13.83 14.04
C ASN A 155 -9.58 -14.27 13.52
N LYS A 156 -8.55 -13.41 13.57
CA LYS A 156 -7.21 -13.66 13.00
C LYS A 156 -7.24 -14.06 11.52
N ILE A 157 -8.18 -13.49 10.76
CA ILE A 157 -8.29 -13.68 9.32
C ILE A 157 -7.46 -12.58 8.63
N PRO A 158 -6.46 -12.93 7.79
CA PRO A 158 -5.72 -11.95 7.01
C PRO A 158 -6.67 -11.13 6.13
N ASN A 159 -6.73 -9.83 6.36
CA ASN A 159 -7.60 -8.88 5.67
C ASN A 159 -6.81 -7.94 4.74
N LEU A 160 -5.48 -8.08 4.70
CA LEU A 160 -4.55 -7.35 3.85
C LEU A 160 -3.46 -8.31 3.40
N ILE A 161 -3.03 -8.18 2.15
CA ILE A 161 -1.93 -8.96 1.57
C ILE A 161 -0.89 -7.95 1.09
N HIS A 162 0.35 -8.14 1.51
CA HIS A 162 1.47 -7.31 1.12
C HIS A 162 2.49 -8.17 0.38
N TRP A 163 3.03 -7.61 -0.70
CA TRP A 163 4.13 -8.21 -1.44
C TRP A 163 5.38 -7.45 -1.05
N ALA A 164 6.39 -8.17 -0.56
CA ALA A 164 7.64 -7.57 -0.09
C ALA A 164 8.82 -8.30 -0.70
N LEU A 165 9.83 -7.52 -1.09
CA LEU A 165 11.15 -8.02 -1.46
C LEU A 165 12.04 -7.98 -0.22
N THR A 166 12.63 -9.11 0.14
CA THR A 166 13.50 -9.25 1.32
C THR A 166 14.94 -9.52 0.89
N LEU A 167 15.90 -8.95 1.63
CA LEU A 167 17.30 -9.35 1.51
C LEU A 167 17.50 -10.65 2.32
N GLY A 168 17.82 -11.73 1.62
CA GLY A 168 17.94 -13.07 2.20
C GLY A 168 16.65 -13.89 2.11
N CYS A 169 16.71 -15.11 2.63
CA CYS A 169 15.59 -16.03 2.70
C CYS A 169 15.13 -16.16 4.15
N PRO A 170 13.82 -15.97 4.46
CA PRO A 170 13.33 -16.18 5.81
C PRO A 170 13.64 -17.62 6.25
N GLY A 171 14.28 -17.76 7.41
CA GLY A 171 14.54 -19.08 7.97
C GLY A 171 13.23 -19.82 8.22
N ALA A 172 13.12 -21.05 7.72
CA ALA A 172 11.92 -21.90 7.82
C ALA A 172 11.61 -22.40 9.24
N ASN A 173 12.04 -21.67 10.28
CA ASN A 173 11.60 -21.88 11.65
C ASN A 173 10.14 -21.41 11.76
N TYR A 174 9.22 -22.15 11.11
CA TYR A 174 7.79 -22.06 11.27
C TYR A 174 7.45 -22.42 12.71
N LYS A 175 7.65 -21.47 13.63
CA LYS A 175 6.92 -21.48 14.89
C LYS A 175 5.47 -21.33 14.47
N LYS A 176 4.71 -22.43 14.47
CA LYS A 176 3.24 -22.40 14.35
C LYS A 176 2.77 -21.25 15.22
N GLU A 177 2.03 -20.30 14.63
CA GLU A 177 1.41 -19.23 15.40
C GLU A 177 0.70 -19.89 16.59
N LYS A 178 1.15 -19.56 17.80
CA LYS A 178 0.47 -20.03 19.01
C LYS A 178 -0.95 -19.51 18.89
N LYS A 179 -1.91 -20.40 18.72
CA LYS A 179 -3.32 -20.09 18.94
C LYS A 179 -3.42 -19.67 20.40
N LEU A 180 -3.33 -18.36 20.66
CA LEU A 180 -3.85 -17.76 21.88
C LEU A 180 -5.34 -18.08 21.88
N GLY A 181 -5.70 -19.08 22.69
CA GLY A 181 -7.08 -19.40 23.07
C GLY A 181 -7.60 -18.42 24.11
#